data_AF-A0A654U7R3-F1
#
_entry.id   AF-A0A654U7R3-F1
#
_cell.length_a   1.000
_cell.length_b   1.000
_cell.length_c   1.000
_cell.angle_alpha   90.00
_cell.angle_beta   90.00
_cell.angle_gamma   90.00
#
_symmetry.space_group_name_H-M   'P 1'
#
loop_
_entity.id
_entity.type
_entity.pdbx_description
1 polymer ?
#
loop_
_entity_poly.entity_id
_entity_poly.type
_entity_poly.pdbx_seq_one_letter_code
_entity_poly.pdbx_strand_id
1 'polypeptide(L)' 'MAVDSGVKVGMVFGELVHGEVDVRIWIHPDHRKKGYGTAALRKSRSEMAWAFPAVPMVARAPAAQPAQPGSAGR' A
#
# COMPACT_ATOMS: atom_id res chain seq x y z
N MET A 1 -4.86 -6.13 4.30
CA MET A 1 -4.41 -5.63 5.63
C MET A 1 -3.17 -6.39 6.12
N ALA A 2 -2.27 -5.76 6.89
CA ALA A 2 -1.18 -6.41 7.64
C ALA A 2 -1.39 -6.29 9.16
N VAL A 3 -0.94 -7.31 9.90
CA VAL A 3 -1.11 -7.43 11.36
C VAL A 3 0.24 -7.81 11.98
N ASP A 4 0.61 -7.15 13.08
CA ASP A 4 1.79 -7.46 13.91
C ASP A 4 1.35 -7.58 15.37
N SER A 5 1.69 -8.68 16.05
CA SER A 5 1.27 -8.97 17.43
C SER A 5 -0.23 -8.76 17.71
N GLY A 6 -1.09 -9.08 16.74
CA GLY A 6 -2.55 -8.89 16.83
C GLY A 6 -3.04 -7.48 16.50
N VAL A 7 -2.15 -6.51 16.26
CA VAL A 7 -2.48 -5.12 15.93
C VAL A 7 -2.47 -4.92 14.41
N LYS A 8 -3.46 -4.21 13.87
CA LYS A 8 -3.46 -3.81 12.45
C LYS A 8 -2.39 -2.75 12.21
N VAL A 9 -1.37 -3.07 11.42
CA VAL A 9 -0.22 -2.18 11.15
C VAL A 9 -0.13 -1.75 9.69
N GLY A 10 -1.03 -2.24 8.85
CA GLY A 10 -1.04 -1.89 7.43
C GLY A 10 -2.40 -2.10 6.76
N MET A 11 -2.65 -1.25 5.77
CA MET A 11 -3.88 -1.23 4.99
C MET A 11 -3.54 -1.22 3.49
N VAL A 12 -4.41 -1.88 2.73
CA VAL A 12 -4.38 -1.85 1.26
C VAL A 12 -5.76 -1.44 0.81
N PHE A 13 -5.83 -0.50 -0.12
CA PHE A 13 -7.06 -0.10 -0.79
C PHE A 13 -6.82 -0.03 -2.29
N GLY A 14 -7.88 -0.21 -3.06
CA GLY A 14 -7.86 -0.19 -4.52
C GLY A 14 -9.06 0.57 -5.05
N GLU A 15 -8.85 1.36 -6.09
CA GLU A 15 -9.91 2.06 -6.80
C GLU A 15 -9.84 1.70 -8.29
N LEU A 16 -10.99 1.39 -8.90
CA LEU A 16 -11.06 1.13 -10.34
C LEU A 16 -11.01 2.46 -11.10
N VAL A 17 -9.90 2.69 -11.79
CA VAL A 17 -9.65 3.92 -12.56
C VAL A 17 -9.12 3.52 -13.94
N HIS A 18 -9.81 3.94 -15.00
CA HIS A 18 -9.41 3.70 -16.39
C HIS A 18 -9.09 2.23 -16.75
N GLY A 19 -9.82 1.27 -16.18
CA GLY A 19 -9.65 -0.16 -16.49
C GLY A 19 -8.52 -0.85 -15.73
N GLU A 20 -7.92 -0.16 -14.75
CA GLU A 20 -6.98 -0.74 -13.80
C GLU A 20 -7.45 -0.47 -12.37
N VAL A 21 -7.08 -1.33 -11.42
CA VAL A 21 -7.21 -1.03 -9.99
C VAL A 21 -5.93 -0.32 -9.54
N ASP A 22 -5.99 0.99 -9.26
CA ASP A 22 -4.87 1.70 -8.61
C ASP A 22 -4.81 1.29 -7.15
N VAL A 23 -3.73 0.60 -6.78
CA VAL A 23 -3.54 0.03 -5.44
C VAL A 23 -2.64 0.94 -4.62
N ARG A 24 -3.14 1.30 -3.44
CA ARG A 24 -2.40 2.07 -2.44
C ARG A 24 -2.18 1.23 -1.20
N ILE A 25 -0.96 1.34 -0.67
CA ILE A 25 -0.50 0.58 0.49
C ILE A 25 -0.03 1.59 1.54
N TRP A 26 -0.66 1.55 2.71
CA TRP A 26 -0.23 2.30 3.87
C TRP A 26 0.30 1.34 4.93
N ILE A 27 1.48 1.61 5.47
CA ILE A 27 2.09 0.89 6.59
C ILE A 27 2.44 1.90 7.67
N HIS A 28 2.07 1.58 8.92
CA HIS A 28 2.42 2.36 10.09
C HIS A 28 3.92 2.69 10.08
N PRO A 29 4.35 3.94 10.33
CA PRO A 29 5.75 4.35 10.24
C PRO A 29 6.75 3.40 10.94
N ASP A 30 6.47 3.03 12.19
CA ASP A 30 7.32 2.13 12.99
C ASP A 30 7.38 0.67 12.49
N HIS A 31 6.54 0.33 11.52
CA HIS A 31 6.45 -0.99 10.91
C HIS A 31 6.95 -0.99 9.46
N ARG A 32 7.46 0.14 8.94
CA ARG A 32 8.02 0.20 7.58
C ARG A 32 9.33 -0.58 7.47
N LYS A 33 9.71 -0.94 6.24
CA LYS A 33 10.92 -1.71 5.90
C LYS A 33 10.99 -3.13 6.51
N LYS A 34 9.87 -3.65 7.03
CA LYS A 34 9.74 -5.01 7.58
C LYS A 34 8.99 -5.99 6.65
N GLY A 35 8.78 -5.62 5.38
CA GLY A 35 8.07 -6.45 4.40
C GLY A 35 6.53 -6.44 4.50
N TYR A 36 5.94 -5.70 5.44
CA TYR A 36 4.48 -5.70 5.62
C TYR A 36 3.69 -5.17 4.42
N GLY A 37 4.29 -4.34 3.55
CA GLY A 37 3.64 -3.90 2.30
C GLY A 37 3.29 -5.08 1.39
N THR A 38 4.27 -5.93 1.10
CA THR A 38 4.08 -7.14 0.30
C THR A 38 3.14 -8.13 0.98
N ALA A 39 3.27 -8.32 2.30
CA ALA A 39 2.39 -9.21 3.06
C ALA A 39 0.93 -8.74 3.01
N ALA A 40 0.69 -7.43 3.19
CA ALA A 40 -0.63 -6.84 3.13
C ALA A 40 -1.25 -6.97 1.74
N LEU A 41 -0.46 -6.74 0.68
CA LEU A 41 -0.90 -6.87 -0.71
C LEU A 41 -1.28 -8.33 -1.02
N ARG A 42 -0.42 -9.29 -0.68
CA ARG A 42 -0.68 -10.71 -0.90
C ARG A 42 -1.99 -11.16 -0.24
N LYS A 43 -2.23 -10.72 1.01
CA LYS A 43 -3.45 -11.04 1.74
C LYS A 43 -4.71 -10.45 1.08
N SER A 44 -4.59 -9.27 0.47
CA SER A 44 -5.73 -8.55 -0.11
C SER A 44 -6.03 -8.97 -1.56
N ARG A 45 -5.16 -9.79 -2.18
CA ARG A 45 -5.27 -10.17 -3.60
C ARG A 45 -6.57 -10.92 -3.92
N SER A 46 -6.99 -11.87 -3.09
CA SER A 46 -8.21 -12.65 -3.36
C SER A 46 -9.47 -11.82 -3.27
N GLU A 47 -9.55 -10.92 -2.28
CA GLU A 47 -10.67 -9.98 -2.13
C GLU A 47 -10.76 -9.05 -3.34
N MET A 48 -9.63 -8.50 -3.80
CA MET A 48 -9.62 -7.65 -4.98
C MET A 48 -9.92 -8.41 -6.28
N ALA A 49 -9.46 -9.65 -6.42
CA ALA A 49 -9.80 -10.48 -7.58
C ALA A 49 -11.29 -10.84 -7.63
N TRP A 50 -11.94 -10.96 -6.47
CA TRP A 50 -13.38 -11.15 -6.39
C TRP A 50 -14.15 -9.86 -6.72
N ALA A 51 -13.70 -8.72 -6.18
CA ALA A 51 -14.32 -7.42 -6.43
C ALA A 51 -14.11 -6.90 -7.86
N PHE A 52 -12.96 -7.20 -8.48
CA PHE A 52 -12.55 -6.74 -9.80
C PHE A 52 -12.00 -7.90 -10.67
N PRO A 53 -12.87 -8.80 -11.14
CA PRO A 53 -12.44 -9.96 -11.93
C PRO A 53 -11.73 -9.55 -13.23
N ALA A 54 -10.58 -10.16 -13.50
CA ALA A 54 -9.75 -9.91 -14.69
C ALA A 54 -9.25 -8.47 -14.87
N VAL A 55 -9.36 -7.61 -13.85
CA VAL A 55 -8.83 -6.23 -13.90
C VAL A 55 -7.37 -6.21 -13.44
N PRO A 56 -6.44 -5.59 -14.20
CA PRO A 56 -5.06 -5.40 -13.75
C PRO A 56 -5.00 -4.58 -12.45
N MET A 57 -4.14 -5.00 -11.52
CA MET A 57 -3.88 -4.27 -10.27
C MET A 57 -2.50 -3.62 -10.36
N VAL A 58 -2.44 -2.29 -10.17
CA VAL A 58 -1.21 -1.51 -10.34
C VAL A 58 -0.87 -0.80 -9.03
N ALA A 59 0.28 -1.13 -8.44
CA ALA A 59 0.83 -0.39 -7.31
C ALA A 59 1.93 0.55 -7.82
N ARG A 60 1.78 1.85 -7.56
CA ARG A 60 2.76 2.87 -7.98
C ARG A 60 3.56 3.35 -6.77
N ALA A 61 4.89 3.40 -6.91
CA ALA A 61 5.71 4.10 -5.93
C ALA A 61 5.37 5.60 -5.97
N PRO A 62 5.37 6.29 -4.81
CA PRO A 62 5.29 7.75 -4.84
C PRO A 62 6.46 8.27 -5.68
N ALA A 63 6.18 9.29 -6.50
CA ALA A 63 7.26 10.05 -7.14
C ALA A 63 8.22 10.55 -6.05
N ALA A 64 9.52 10.57 -6.33
CA ALA A 64 10.49 11.11 -5.38
C ALA A 64 10.02 12.52 -4.99
N GLN A 65 9.60 12.71 -3.74
CA GLN A 65 9.31 14.02 -3.23
C GLN A 65 10.61 14.83 -3.39
N PRO A 66 10.60 16.01 -4.04
CA PRO A 66 11.72 16.92 -3.90
C PRO A 66 12.01 17.07 -2.40
N ALA A 67 13.27 16.92 -2.00
CA ALA A 67 13.64 17.09 -0.60
C ALA A 67 13.03 18.40 -0.12
N GLN A 68 12.16 18.33 0.90
CA GLN A 68 11.46 19.49 1.41
C GLN A 68 12.53 20.47 1.91
N PRO A 69 12.70 21.66 1.30
CA PRO A 69 13.74 22.59 1.72
C PRO A 69 13.38 23.12 3.11
N GLY A 70 14.03 22.59 4.15
CA GLY A 70 13.79 23.02 5.54
C GLY A 70 14.02 22.00 6.66
N SER A 71 14.34 20.73 6.39
CA SER A 71 14.55 19.74 7.47
C SER A 71 15.95 19.76 8.13
N ALA A 72 16.73 20.82 7.94
CA ALA A 72 17.94 21.07 8.71
C ALA A 72 17.63 22.12 9.79
N GLY A 73 17.30 21.68 11.01
CA GLY A 73 17.17 22.60 12.14
C GLY A 73 16.39 22.08 13.35
N ARG A 74 17.00 21.17 14.12
CA ARG A 74 17.31 21.29 15.56
C ARG A 74 17.71 19.94 16.13
#